data_AF-A0A7J9QCV9-F1
#
_entry.id   AF-A0A7J9QCV9-F1
#
_cell.length_a   1.000
_cell.length_b   1.000
_cell.length_c   1.000
_cell.angle_alpha   90.00
_cell.angle_beta   90.00
_cell.angle_gamma   90.00
#
_symmetry.space_group_name_H-M   'P 1'
#
loop_
_entity.id
_entity.type
_entity.pdbx_description
1 polymer ?
#
loop_
_entity_poly.entity_id
_entity_poly.type
_entity_poly.pdbx_seq_one_letter_code
_entity_poly.pdbx_strand_id
1 'polypeptide(L)'
;LIQNAISNARIDPELSQRQALLARRISTRHKIRMPYELRISFCKKCKSFIAPGVNSRIRLGRASVKSIRISCYLCGHTYRKIISQ
;
A
#
# COMPACT_ATOMS: atom_id res chain seq x y z
N LEU A 1 11.75 8.83 2.62
CA LEU A 1 10.33 9.19 2.90
C LEU A 1 9.44 7.97 3.14
N ILE A 2 9.29 7.05 2.17
CA ILE A 2 8.35 5.93 2.33
C ILE A 2 8.78 4.92 3.41
N GLN A 3 10.09 4.66 3.57
CA GLN A 3 10.59 3.79 4.65
C GLN A 3 10.25 4.35 6.05
N ASN A 4 10.45 5.65 6.26
CA ASN A 4 10.06 6.32 7.51
C ASN A 4 8.53 6.25 7.74
N ALA A 5 7.74 6.33 6.67
CA ALA A 5 6.29 6.16 6.78
C ALA A 5 5.93 4.73 7.22
N ILE A 6 6.66 3.71 6.77
CA ILE A 6 6.45 2.31 7.18
C ILE A 6 6.85 2.11 8.65
N SER A 7 8.00 2.64 9.08
CA SER A 7 8.45 2.50 10.47
C SER A 7 7.52 3.21 11.46
N ASN A 8 7.07 4.41 11.11
CA ASN A 8 6.20 5.21 11.96
C ASN A 8 4.72 4.79 11.88
N ALA A 9 4.33 3.89 10.99
CA ALA A 9 2.93 3.50 10.79
C ALA A 9 2.24 2.99 12.06
N ARG A 10 3.00 2.41 13.00
CA ARG A 10 2.49 1.92 14.29
C ARG A 10 2.46 2.98 15.40
N ILE A 11 3.39 3.93 15.35
CA ILE A 11 3.60 4.92 16.41
C ILE A 11 2.73 6.15 16.13
N ASP A 12 2.76 6.63 14.88
CA ASP A 12 2.00 7.80 14.43
C ASP A 12 1.41 7.54 13.02
N PRO A 13 0.14 7.12 12.94
CA PRO A 13 -0.54 6.87 11.68
C PRO A 13 -0.79 8.16 10.87
N GLU A 14 -0.86 9.32 11.51
CA GLU A 14 -1.11 10.58 10.81
C GLU A 14 0.16 11.09 10.12
N LEU A 15 1.29 11.08 10.83
CA LEU A 15 2.59 11.45 10.27
C LEU A 15 2.98 10.54 9.11
N SER A 16 2.82 9.23 9.27
CA SER A 16 3.12 8.25 8.22
C SER A 16 2.27 8.48 6.96
N GLN A 17 0.97 8.78 7.13
CA GLN A 17 0.08 9.14 6.03
C GLN A 17 0.55 10.40 5.30
N ARG A 18 0.93 11.46 6.03
CA ARG A 18 1.44 12.72 5.45
C ARG A 18 2.73 12.48 4.65
N GLN A 19 3.69 11.75 5.22
CA GLN A 19 4.97 11.42 4.57
C GLN A 19 4.77 10.61 3.28
N ALA A 20 3.88 9.61 3.32
CA ALA A 20 3.58 8.78 2.16
C ALA A 20 2.86 9.55 1.05
N LEU A 21 1.91 10.44 1.41
CA LEU A 21 1.25 11.33 0.46
C LEU A 21 2.24 12.28 -0.21
N LEU A 22 3.20 12.83 0.55
CA LEU A 22 4.28 13.67 0.01
C LEU A 22 5.12 12.89 -1.00
N ALA A 23 5.55 11.67 -0.65
CA ALA A 23 6.33 10.83 -1.55
C ALA A 23 5.58 10.52 -2.85
N ARG A 24 4.26 10.27 -2.78
CA ARG A 24 3.45 10.07 -3.98
C ARG A 24 3.34 11.35 -4.82
N ARG A 25 3.13 12.51 -4.18
CA ARG A 25 3.07 13.81 -4.88
C ARG A 25 4.36 14.08 -5.66
N ILE A 26 5.52 13.80 -5.06
CA ILE A 26 6.83 13.91 -5.71
C ILE A 26 6.89 12.97 -6.91
N SER A 27 6.57 11.69 -6.74
CA SER A 27 6.56 10.72 -7.84
C SER A 27 5.66 11.15 -9.00
N THR A 28 4.44 11.66 -8.71
CA THR A 28 3.53 12.14 -9.75
C THR A 28 4.02 13.40 -10.44
N ARG A 29 4.64 14.33 -9.69
CA ARG A 29 5.20 15.57 -10.23
C ARG A 29 6.34 15.29 -11.21
N HIS A 30 7.23 14.37 -10.86
CA HIS A 30 8.35 13.96 -11.71
C HIS A 30 7.99 12.85 -12.70
N LYS A 31 6.71 12.43 -12.76
CA LYS A 31 6.23 11.32 -13.61
C LYS A 31 7.03 10.01 -13.44
N ILE A 32 7.63 9.81 -12.27
CA ILE A 32 8.42 8.61 -11.96
C ILE A 32 7.48 7.48 -11.57
N ARG A 33 7.60 6.34 -12.25
CA ARG A 33 6.87 5.12 -11.88
C ARG A 33 7.40 4.58 -10.57
N MET A 34 6.59 4.61 -9.50
CA MET A 34 6.99 4.02 -8.23
C MET A 34 7.25 2.51 -8.37
N PRO A 35 8.32 1.99 -7.73
CA PRO A 35 8.58 0.56 -7.59
C PRO A 35 7.34 -0.18 -7.08
N TYR A 36 7.19 -1.43 -7.51
CA TYR A 36 6.01 -2.24 -7.21
C TYR A 36 5.74 -2.36 -5.70
N GLU A 37 6.80 -2.58 -4.92
CA GLU A 37 6.76 -2.71 -3.45
C GLU A 37 6.14 -1.48 -2.80
N LEU A 38 6.61 -0.28 -3.17
CA LEU A 38 6.10 0.97 -2.61
C LEU A 38 4.67 1.23 -3.08
N ARG A 39 4.34 0.82 -4.31
CA ARG A 39 3.01 0.95 -4.89
C ARG A 39 1.98 0.04 -4.19
N ILE A 40 2.41 -1.04 -3.54
CA ILE A 40 1.51 -1.95 -2.82
C ILE A 40 0.99 -1.32 -1.53
N SER A 41 1.80 -0.45 -0.92
CA SER A 41 1.51 0.28 0.32
C SER A 41 0.54 1.44 0.14
N PHE A 42 -0.15 1.52 -1.01
CA PHE A 42 -1.18 2.50 -1.28
C PHE A 42 -2.44 1.83 -1.78
N CYS A 43 -3.58 2.25 -1.24
CA CYS A 43 -4.88 1.80 -1.71
C CYS A 43 -5.12 2.22 -3.16
N LYS A 44 -5.64 1.31 -3.98
CA LYS A 44 -6.02 1.61 -5.36
C LYS A 44 -7.30 2.44 -5.47
N LYS A 45 -8.18 2.40 -4.46
CA LYS A 45 -9.43 3.17 -4.40
C LYS A 45 -9.24 4.50 -3.68
N CYS A 46 -9.13 4.49 -2.35
CA CYS A 46 -9.05 5.71 -1.54
C CYS A 46 -7.68 6.41 -1.59
N LYS A 47 -6.68 5.81 -2.24
CA LYS A 47 -5.36 6.42 -2.41
C LYS A 47 -4.60 6.70 -1.08
N SER A 48 -5.10 6.25 0.06
CA SER A 48 -4.43 6.35 1.35
C SER A 48 -3.21 5.43 1.44
N PHE A 49 -2.26 5.80 2.31
CA PHE A 49 -1.17 4.93 2.67
C PHE A 49 -1.71 3.80 3.54
N ILE A 50 -1.34 2.58 3.17
CA ILE A 50 -1.70 1.39 3.89
C ILE A 50 -0.43 0.61 4.18
N ALA A 51 0.03 0.72 5.43
CA ALA A 51 1.14 -0.09 5.89
C ALA A 51 0.71 -1.58 5.96
N PRO A 52 1.53 -2.50 5.43
CA PRO A 52 1.33 -3.94 5.61
C PRO A 52 1.19 -4.30 7.10
N GLY A 53 0.13 -5.02 7.46
CA GLY A 53 -0.06 -5.53 8.83
C GLY A 53 -0.58 -4.52 9.86
N VAL A 54 -0.73 -3.23 9.51
CA VAL A 54 -1.36 -2.22 10.38
C VAL A 54 -2.75 -1.88 9.85
N ASN A 55 -2.80 -1.18 8.71
CA ASN A 55 -4.06 -0.68 8.13
C ASN A 55 -4.54 -1.52 6.92
N SER A 56 -3.78 -2.56 6.56
CA SER A 56 -4.08 -3.47 5.46
C SER A 56 -4.01 -4.92 5.90
N ARG A 57 -4.88 -5.73 5.30
CA ARG A 57 -4.84 -7.18 5.40
C ARG A 57 -4.33 -7.77 4.09
N ILE A 58 -3.20 -8.46 4.15
CA ILE A 58 -2.62 -9.15 3.01
C ILE A 58 -2.81 -10.66 3.22
N ARG A 59 -3.42 -11.33 2.24
CA ARG A 59 -3.65 -12.77 2.25
C ARG A 59 -3.16 -13.41 0.97
N LEU A 60 -2.60 -14.60 1.08
CA LEU A 60 -2.33 -15.47 -0.05
C LEU A 60 -3.57 -16.35 -0.28
N GLY A 61 -4.13 -16.26 -1.49
CA GLY A 61 -5.24 -17.09 -1.91
C GLY A 61 -4.78 -18.53 -2.18
N ARG A 62 -5.57 -19.50 -1.72
CA ARG A 62 -5.33 -20.95 -1.88
C ARG A 62 -5.94 -21.56 -3.15
N ALA A 63 -6.50 -20.73 -4.04
CA ALA A 63 -7.12 -21.21 -5.28
C ALA A 63 -6.06 -21.68 -6.30
N SER A 64 -6.49 -22.39 -7.34
CA SER A 64 -5.64 -22.85 -8.45
C SER A 64 -4.80 -21.74 -9.08
N VAL A 65 -5.27 -20.49 -9.00
CA VAL A 65 -4.48 -19.30 -9.35
C VAL A 65 -3.99 -18.64 -8.07
N LYS A 66 -2.67 -18.73 -7.81
CA LYS A 66 -2.05 -18.05 -6.68
C LYS A 66 -2.24 -16.54 -6.83
N SER A 67 -2.85 -15.93 -5.82
CA SER A 67 -3.10 -14.49 -5.83
C SER A 67 -2.89 -13.87 -4.45
N ILE A 68 -2.34 -12.66 -4.44
CA ILE A 68 -2.25 -11.83 -3.26
C ILE A 68 -3.51 -10.98 -3.20
N ARG A 69 -4.32 -11.18 -2.17
CA ARG A 69 -5.48 -10.35 -1.87
C ARG A 69 -5.09 -9.31 -0.82
N ILE A 70 -5.30 -8.03 -1.14
CA ILE A 70 -4.98 -6.92 -0.27
C ILE A 70 -6.26 -6.16 0.02
N SER A 71 -6.65 -6.14 1.29
CA SER A 71 -7.84 -5.46 1.78
C SER A 71 -7.42 -4.22 2.57
N CYS A 72 -8.00 -3.07 2.22
CA CYS A 72 -7.79 -1.82 2.94
C CYS A 72 -8.81 -1.69 4.06
N TYR A 73 -8.38 -1.51 5.31
CA TYR A 73 -9.31 -1.31 6.43
C TYR A 73 -9.93 0.10 6.48
N LEU A 74 -9.35 1.07 5.78
CA LEU A 74 -9.88 2.44 5.75
C LEU A 74 -11.12 2.59 4.85
N CYS A 75 -11.19 1.83 3.74
CA CYS A 75 -12.29 1.96 2.77
C CYS A 75 -12.98 0.64 2.41
N GLY A 76 -12.56 -0.47 3.02
CA GLY A 76 -13.07 -1.82 2.74
C GLY A 76 -12.70 -2.39 1.37
N HIS A 77 -12.09 -1.60 0.47
CA HIS A 77 -11.77 -2.07 -0.87
C HIS A 77 -10.70 -3.16 -0.84
N THR A 78 -10.95 -4.22 -1.59
CA THR A 78 -10.04 -5.35 -1.72
C THR A 78 -9.64 -5.52 -3.18
N TYR A 79 -8.34 -5.57 -3.43
CA TYR A 79 -7.79 -5.83 -4.77
C TYR A 79 -6.97 -7.10 -4.75
N ARG A 80 -6.82 -7.72 -5.93
CA ARG A 80 -6.06 -8.94 -6.14
C ARG A 80 -4.91 -8.71 -7.11
N LYS A 81 -3.73 -9.22 -6.77
CA LYS A 81 -2.63 -9.41 -7.71
C LYS A 81 -2.48 -10.90 -7.97
N ILE A 82 -2.51 -11.30 -9.23
CA ILE A 82 -2.19 -12.66 -9.64
C ILE A 82 -0.66 -12.81 -9.60
N ILE A 83 -0.19 -13.88 -8.97
CA ILE A 83 1.21 -14.33 -9.08
C ILE A 83 1.18 -15.43 -10.13
N SER A 84 1.69 -15.14 -11.33
CA SER A 84 2.02 -16.21 -12.27
C SER A 84 3.19 -17.00 -11.68
N GLN A 85 3.05 -18.32 -11.60
CA GLN A 85 4.19 -19.21 -11.34
C GLN A 85 5.08 -19.26 -12.58
#